data_AF-A0A7K1SF21-F1
#
_entry.id   AF-A0A7K1SF21-F1
#
_cell.length_a   1.000
_cell.length_b   1.000
_cell.length_c   1.000
_cell.angle_alpha   90.00
_cell.angle_beta   90.00
_cell.angle_gamma   90.00
#
_symmetry.space_group_name_H-M   'P 1'
#
loop_
_entity.id
_entity.type
_entity.pdbx_description
1 polymer ?
#
loop_
_entity_poly.entity_id
_entity_poly.type
_entity_poly.pdbx_seq_one_letter_code
_entity_poly.pdbx_strand_id
1 'polypeptide(L)'
;MKKNLYYRTVYKRTNLVKETILAYVQAFSSYPRLLLEVFIRRNFGERYFSFSGAITILAILIILPFYWEFGWAVFDERFFRYINHHINWGNFLGHYFTWYLFLAGFLYMSLKREAEVSRLPSVYDFKRFSLSTGLIHPRFYDLKLNGKYPSERTISIWLEPGLFFGIGFLLWVLDQELGSLLIICSIIYSLSYSASYHQGDNFVMDKIDEMICNEELVKAFVHDRNSDETRGFSFQGRRPADPETRRKVAETFVEDDLFLAL
;
A
#
# COMPACT_ATOMS: atom_id res chain seq x y z
N MET A 1 -17.64 13.77 14.18
CA MET A 1 -17.54 14.65 12.99
C MET A 1 -18.81 14.46 12.21
N LYS A 2 -19.50 15.52 11.78
CA LYS A 2 -20.82 15.35 11.16
C LYS A 2 -20.68 14.79 9.74
N LYS A 3 -21.37 13.69 9.44
CA LYS A 3 -21.36 13.10 8.09
C LYS A 3 -22.41 13.77 7.24
N ASN A 4 -21.99 14.20 6.06
CA ASN A 4 -22.90 14.84 5.12
C ASN A 4 -23.41 13.81 4.10
N LEU A 5 -24.66 13.37 4.25
CA LEU A 5 -25.27 12.41 3.32
C LEU A 5 -25.38 12.98 1.90
N TYR A 6 -25.64 14.29 1.80
CA TYR A 6 -25.79 14.98 0.53
C TYR A 6 -24.46 15.01 -0.26
N TYR A 7 -23.35 15.33 0.39
CA TYR A 7 -22.01 15.29 -0.22
C TYR A 7 -21.70 13.90 -0.81
N ARG A 8 -21.97 12.84 -0.04
CA ARG A 8 -21.68 11.46 -0.45
C ARG A 8 -22.53 10.99 -1.62
N THR A 9 -23.79 11.40 -1.68
CA THR A 9 -24.71 10.95 -2.73
C THR A 9 -24.57 11.76 -4.01
N VAL A 10 -24.34 13.08 -3.91
CA VAL A 10 -24.40 13.99 -5.07
C VAL A 10 -23.02 14.29 -5.65
N TYR A 11 -22.02 14.55 -4.81
CA TYR A 11 -20.71 15.03 -5.26
C TYR A 11 -19.66 13.93 -5.37
N LYS A 12 -19.68 12.95 -4.45
CA LYS A 12 -18.69 11.89 -4.44
C LYS A 12 -18.87 10.95 -5.63
N ARG A 13 -18.09 11.17 -6.69
CA ARG A 13 -18.01 10.26 -7.83
C ARG A 13 -17.16 9.05 -7.47
N THR A 14 -17.79 7.99 -6.98
CA THR A 14 -17.12 6.70 -6.79
C THR A 14 -17.03 5.98 -8.13
N ASN A 15 -15.83 5.88 -8.70
CA ASN A 15 -15.62 5.00 -9.84
C ASN A 15 -15.29 3.61 -9.29
N LEU A 16 -16.35 2.80 -9.08
CA LEU A 16 -16.25 1.48 -8.46
C LEU A 16 -15.25 0.57 -9.19
N VAL A 17 -15.23 0.61 -10.52
CA VAL A 17 -14.31 -0.21 -11.33
C VAL A 17 -12.86 0.20 -11.07
N LYS A 18 -12.57 1.50 -11.08
CA LYS A 18 -11.23 2.02 -10.79
C LYS A 18 -10.79 1.67 -9.37
N GLU A 19 -11.66 1.87 -8.38
CA GLU A 19 -11.37 1.55 -6.97
C GLU A 19 -11.11 0.06 -6.78
N THR A 20 -11.91 -0.79 -7.42
CA THR A 20 -11.76 -2.24 -7.38
C THR A 20 -10.44 -2.68 -8.01
N ILE A 21 -10.10 -2.18 -9.20
CA ILE A 21 -8.82 -2.47 -9.85
C ILE A 21 -7.65 -2.02 -8.97
N LEU A 22 -7.74 -0.82 -8.41
CA LEU A 22 -6.69 -0.27 -7.56
C LEU A 22 -6.51 -1.11 -6.28
N ALA A 23 -7.62 -1.57 -5.67
CA ALA A 23 -7.58 -2.45 -4.51
C ALA A 23 -6.93 -3.80 -4.84
N TYR A 24 -7.27 -4.40 -5.99
CA TYR A 24 -6.63 -5.64 -6.44
C TYR A 24 -5.12 -5.45 -6.71
N VAL A 25 -4.73 -4.37 -7.39
CA VAL A 25 -3.32 -4.06 -7.63
C VAL A 25 -2.58 -3.84 -6.32
N GLN A 26 -3.20 -3.15 -5.36
CA GLN A 26 -2.60 -2.90 -4.05
C GLN A 26 -2.46 -4.20 -3.24
N ALA A 27 -3.48 -5.07 -3.27
CA ALA A 27 -3.42 -6.39 -2.65
C ALA A 27 -2.30 -7.25 -3.24
N PHE A 28 -2.18 -7.29 -4.57
CA PHE A 28 -1.12 -8.03 -5.25
C PHE A 28 0.27 -7.42 -5.01
N SER A 29 0.37 -6.09 -4.93
CA SER A 29 1.62 -5.38 -4.65
C SER A 29 2.17 -5.63 -3.25
N SER A 30 1.36 -6.15 -2.33
CA SER A 30 1.76 -6.37 -0.94
C SER A 30 2.91 -7.36 -0.81
N TYR A 31 2.91 -8.45 -1.59
CA TYR A 31 3.97 -9.47 -1.52
C TYR A 31 5.32 -9.00 -2.09
N PRO A 32 5.39 -8.44 -3.32
CA PRO A 32 6.64 -7.89 -3.84
C PRO A 32 7.20 -6.76 -2.97
N ARG A 33 6.32 -5.95 -2.39
CA ARG A 33 6.71 -4.90 -1.46
C ARG A 33 7.31 -5.46 -0.17
N LEU A 34 6.66 -6.45 0.45
CA LEU A 34 7.12 -7.07 1.70
C LEU A 34 8.53 -7.66 1.55
N LEU A 35 8.86 -8.24 0.39
CA LEU A 35 10.19 -8.78 0.09
C LEU A 35 11.32 -7.77 0.28
N LEU A 36 11.05 -6.49 0.00
CA LEU A 36 12.05 -5.43 0.15
C LEU A 36 11.94 -4.77 1.53
N GLU A 37 10.71 -4.49 1.99
CA GLU A 37 10.47 -3.76 3.24
C GLU A 37 11.13 -4.39 4.45
N VAL A 38 11.11 -5.73 4.54
CA VAL A 38 11.68 -6.49 5.65
C VAL A 38 13.16 -6.19 5.87
N PHE A 39 13.90 -5.80 4.81
CA PHE A 39 15.32 -5.46 4.89
C PHE A 39 15.57 -4.01 5.30
N ILE A 40 14.75 -3.07 4.83
CA ILE A 40 15.00 -1.61 5.01
C ILE A 40 14.26 -0.99 6.19
N ARG A 41 13.08 -1.51 6.55
CA ARG A 41 12.22 -0.93 7.56
C ARG A 41 12.23 -1.73 8.86
N ARG A 42 11.93 -1.04 9.96
CA ARG A 42 11.90 -1.61 11.31
C ARG A 42 10.61 -1.29 12.03
N ASN A 43 10.28 -2.03 13.07
CA ASN A 43 9.13 -1.73 13.93
C ASN A 43 7.79 -1.67 13.16
N PHE A 44 7.47 -2.68 12.36
CA PHE A 44 6.18 -2.81 11.67
C PHE A 44 4.97 -2.86 12.59
N GLY A 45 3.79 -2.45 12.12
CA GLY A 45 2.55 -2.67 12.84
C GLY A 45 2.17 -4.16 12.90
N GLU A 46 1.52 -4.58 13.98
CA GLU A 46 1.11 -5.98 14.20
C GLU A 46 0.17 -6.53 13.12
N ARG A 47 -0.74 -5.69 12.61
CA ARG A 47 -1.63 -6.07 11.50
C ARG A 47 -1.00 -5.86 10.13
N TYR A 48 0.12 -5.13 10.07
CA TYR A 48 0.83 -4.86 8.83
C TYR A 48 1.77 -6.00 8.46
N PHE A 49 2.58 -6.46 9.41
CA PHE A 49 3.51 -7.56 9.22
C PHE A 49 2.95 -8.85 9.81
N SER A 50 2.90 -9.91 9.01
CA SER A 50 2.55 -11.25 9.46
C SER A 50 3.62 -12.23 9.02
N PHE A 51 4.19 -12.96 9.98
CA PHE A 51 5.19 -13.99 9.70
C PHE A 51 4.65 -15.11 8.81
N SER A 52 3.37 -15.48 8.93
CA SER A 52 2.76 -16.51 8.06
C SER A 52 2.71 -16.06 6.60
N GLY A 53 2.48 -14.76 6.35
CA GLY A 53 2.57 -14.16 5.02
C GLY A 53 3.99 -14.25 4.46
N ALA A 54 5.01 -13.91 5.27
CA ALA A 54 6.41 -14.03 4.87
C ALA A 54 6.81 -15.48 4.53
N ILE A 55 6.38 -16.46 5.33
CA ILE A 55 6.62 -17.88 5.05
C ILE A 55 5.93 -18.34 3.77
N THR A 56 4.72 -17.85 3.49
CA THR A 56 4.01 -18.16 2.24
C THR A 56 4.79 -17.66 1.02
N ILE A 57 5.29 -16.42 1.06
CA ILE A 57 6.13 -15.86 -0.01
C ILE A 57 7.43 -16.66 -0.15
N LEU A 58 8.08 -16.99 0.97
CA LEU A 58 9.30 -17.79 0.98
C LEU A 58 9.10 -19.15 0.28
N ALA A 59 8.02 -19.86 0.60
CA ALA A 59 7.70 -21.14 -0.02
C ALA A 59 7.50 -21.02 -1.54
N ILE A 60 6.77 -19.99 -1.99
CA ILE A 60 6.57 -19.71 -3.43
C ILE A 60 7.92 -19.45 -4.10
N LEU A 61 8.78 -18.61 -3.51
CA LEU A 61 10.07 -18.26 -4.10
C LEU A 61 11.11 -19.39 -4.05
N ILE A 62 10.99 -20.35 -3.13
CA ILE A 62 11.83 -21.56 -3.13
C ILE A 62 11.51 -22.44 -4.35
N ILE A 63 10.22 -22.53 -4.71
CA ILE A 63 9.74 -23.36 -5.82
C ILE A 63 9.97 -22.68 -7.18
N LEU A 64 9.99 -21.35 -7.22
CA LEU A 64 10.01 -20.58 -8.47
C LEU A 64 11.19 -20.91 -9.41
N PRO A 65 12.47 -21.02 -8.94
CA PRO A 65 13.58 -21.44 -9.80
C PRO A 65 13.36 -22.81 -10.46
N PHE A 66 12.79 -23.76 -9.70
CA PHE A 66 12.47 -25.07 -10.26
C PHE A 66 11.39 -24.97 -11.34
N TYR A 67 10.36 -24.14 -11.12
CA TYR A 67 9.35 -23.92 -12.15
C TYR A 67 9.92 -23.23 -13.40
N TRP A 68 10.89 -22.34 -13.26
CA TRP A 68 11.51 -21.68 -14.41
C TRP A 68 12.34 -22.65 -15.27
N GLU A 69 13.22 -23.43 -14.63
CA GLU A 69 14.08 -24.40 -15.33
C GLU A 69 13.33 -25.62 -15.83
N PHE A 70 12.33 -26.08 -15.08
CA PHE A 70 11.68 -27.37 -15.32
C PHE A 70 10.21 -27.27 -15.72
N GLY A 71 9.60 -26.09 -15.68
CA GLY A 71 8.13 -25.91 -15.60
C GLY A 71 7.30 -26.75 -16.57
N TRP A 72 7.56 -26.65 -17.86
CA TRP A 72 6.83 -27.44 -18.87
C TRP A 72 7.14 -28.93 -18.78
N ALA A 73 8.35 -29.29 -18.36
CA ALA A 73 8.77 -30.67 -18.18
C ALA A 73 8.10 -31.33 -16.97
N VAL A 74 7.70 -30.58 -15.92
CA VAL A 74 7.00 -31.12 -14.73
C VAL A 74 5.68 -31.82 -15.12
N PHE A 75 5.06 -31.43 -16.24
CA PHE A 75 3.81 -32.01 -16.74
C PHE A 75 4.01 -33.15 -17.76
N ASP A 76 5.24 -33.47 -18.16
CA ASP A 76 5.54 -34.62 -19.03
C ASP A 76 5.89 -35.84 -18.17
N GLU A 77 5.34 -37.02 -18.45
CA GLU A 77 5.68 -38.28 -17.75
C GLU A 77 7.18 -38.63 -17.86
N ARG A 78 7.88 -38.02 -18.82
CA ARG A 78 9.34 -38.13 -18.98
C ARG A 78 10.14 -37.29 -17.99
N PHE A 79 9.49 -36.47 -17.16
CA PHE A 79 10.11 -35.59 -16.17
C PHE A 79 11.12 -36.30 -15.27
N PHE A 80 10.68 -37.38 -14.62
CA PHE A 80 11.53 -38.13 -13.68
C PHE A 80 12.74 -38.79 -14.38
N ARG A 81 12.60 -39.15 -15.66
CA ARG A 81 13.72 -39.64 -16.48
C ARG A 81 14.68 -38.52 -16.87
N TYR A 82 14.16 -37.32 -17.16
CA TYR A 82 14.97 -36.15 -17.49
C TYR A 82 15.78 -35.63 -16.30
N ILE A 83 15.17 -35.52 -15.12
CA ILE A 83 15.83 -35.08 -13.87
C ILE A 83 17.05 -35.96 -13.59
N ASN A 84 16.89 -37.28 -13.64
CA ASN A 84 17.92 -38.23 -13.24
C ASN A 84 19.12 -38.33 -14.21
N HIS A 85 19.04 -37.75 -15.41
CA HIS A 85 20.14 -37.81 -16.39
C HIS A 85 20.73 -36.45 -16.77
N HIS A 86 20.01 -35.34 -16.57
CA HIS A 86 20.44 -34.05 -17.10
C HIS A 86 20.68 -32.95 -16.06
N ILE A 87 20.32 -33.16 -14.78
CA ILE A 87 20.54 -32.12 -13.77
C ILE A 87 21.96 -32.21 -13.22
N ASN A 88 22.82 -31.33 -13.72
CA ASN A 88 24.03 -30.98 -12.99
C ASN A 88 23.66 -30.05 -11.83
N TRP A 89 23.43 -30.64 -10.65
CA TRP A 89 23.07 -29.91 -9.42
C TRP A 89 24.08 -28.82 -9.07
N GLY A 90 25.36 -29.01 -9.39
CA GLY A 90 26.40 -27.99 -9.15
C GLY A 90 26.16 -26.73 -9.99
N ASN A 91 25.81 -26.89 -11.27
CA ASN A 91 25.50 -25.76 -12.14
C ASN A 91 24.21 -25.06 -11.70
N PHE A 92 23.17 -25.82 -11.36
CA PHE A 92 21.90 -25.26 -10.88
C PHE A 92 22.09 -24.44 -9.59
N LEU A 93 22.75 -25.02 -8.59
CA LEU A 93 23.00 -24.34 -7.31
C LEU A 93 23.94 -23.14 -7.49
N GLY A 94 24.92 -23.22 -8.39
CA GLY A 94 25.79 -22.09 -8.72
C GLY A 94 25.02 -20.94 -9.35
N HIS A 95 24.13 -21.23 -10.31
CA HIS A 95 23.33 -20.23 -11.00
C HIS A 95 22.31 -19.55 -10.06
N TYR A 96 21.65 -20.32 -9.18
CA TYR A 96 20.69 -19.80 -8.21
C TYR A 96 21.27 -19.51 -6.81
N PHE A 97 22.60 -19.47 -6.67
CA PHE A 97 23.24 -19.28 -5.36
C PHE A 97 22.80 -17.97 -4.70
N THR A 98 22.83 -16.86 -5.45
CA THR A 98 22.43 -15.54 -4.96
C THR A 98 20.95 -15.50 -4.56
N TRP A 99 20.10 -16.22 -5.29
CA TRP A 99 18.68 -16.38 -4.97
C TRP A 99 18.47 -17.03 -3.61
N TYR A 100 19.08 -18.19 -3.36
CA TYR A 100 18.94 -18.87 -2.07
C TYR A 100 19.60 -18.11 -0.92
N LEU A 101 20.69 -17.39 -1.19
CA LEU A 101 21.29 -16.48 -0.21
C LEU A 101 20.33 -15.34 0.17
N PHE A 102 19.64 -14.76 -0.82
CA PHE A 102 18.59 -13.75 -0.59
C PHE A 102 17.44 -14.33 0.23
N LEU A 103 16.96 -15.55 -0.08
CA LEU A 103 15.88 -16.19 0.68
C LEU A 103 16.27 -16.47 2.14
N ALA A 104 17.52 -16.90 2.39
CA ALA A 104 18.04 -17.06 3.74
C ALA A 104 18.08 -15.71 4.48
N GLY A 105 18.53 -14.65 3.82
CA GLY A 105 18.51 -13.29 4.34
C GLY A 105 17.10 -12.78 4.63
N PHE A 106 16.15 -13.06 3.75
CA PHE A 106 14.74 -12.67 3.89
C PHE A 106 14.09 -13.39 5.08
N LEU A 107 14.31 -14.70 5.22
CA LEU A 107 13.84 -15.47 6.37
C LEU A 107 14.43 -14.94 7.68
N TYR A 108 15.75 -14.72 7.73
CA TYR A 108 16.42 -14.16 8.90
C TYR A 108 15.85 -12.79 9.29
N MET A 109 15.69 -11.88 8.32
CA MET A 109 15.15 -10.56 8.58
C MET A 109 13.66 -10.62 8.98
N SER A 110 12.88 -11.55 8.41
CA SER A 110 11.48 -11.78 8.77
C SER A 110 11.34 -12.29 10.21
N LEU A 111 12.19 -13.23 10.64
CA LEU A 111 12.23 -13.69 12.04
C LEU A 111 12.57 -12.54 12.98
N LYS A 112 13.50 -11.68 12.58
CA LYS A 112 13.83 -10.47 13.35
C LYS A 112 12.65 -9.50 13.42
N ARG A 113 11.91 -9.31 12.33
CA ARG A 113 10.70 -8.45 12.33
C ARG A 113 9.60 -9.05 13.19
N GLU A 114 9.42 -10.37 13.15
CA GLU A 114 8.46 -11.05 14.03
C GLU A 114 8.81 -10.79 15.49
N ALA A 115 10.06 -10.96 15.90
CA ALA A 115 10.49 -10.63 17.27
C ALA A 115 10.27 -9.16 17.68
N GLU A 116 10.30 -8.20 16.73
CA GLU A 116 9.96 -6.78 16.98
C GLU A 116 8.45 -6.50 17.09
N VAL A 117 7.64 -7.40 16.53
CA VAL A 117 6.18 -7.29 16.47
C VAL A 117 5.52 -8.09 17.59
N SER A 118 6.04 -9.29 17.90
CA SER A 118 5.53 -10.17 18.94
C SER A 118 5.53 -9.45 20.29
N ARG A 119 4.35 -9.01 20.73
CA ARG A 119 4.09 -8.42 22.05
C ARG A 119 3.46 -9.45 22.97
N LEU A 120 3.50 -9.17 24.27
CA LEU A 120 2.67 -9.90 25.24
C LEU A 120 1.19 -9.61 24.92
N PRO A 121 0.36 -10.64 24.66
CA PRO A 121 -1.02 -10.49 24.18
C PRO A 121 -1.95 -9.75 25.15
N SER A 122 -1.51 -9.45 26.37
CA SER A 122 -2.31 -8.83 27.42
C SER A 122 -2.24 -7.30 27.49
N VAL A 123 -1.38 -6.64 26.70
CA VAL A 123 -1.21 -5.17 26.78
C VAL A 123 -1.41 -4.55 25.38
N TYR A 124 -2.64 -4.16 25.09
CA TYR A 124 -2.94 -3.26 23.96
C TYR A 124 -2.33 -1.89 24.24
N ASP A 125 -1.12 -1.69 23.74
CA ASP A 125 -0.43 -0.40 23.83
C ASP A 125 -0.89 0.50 22.67
N PHE A 126 -1.80 1.44 23.00
CA PHE A 126 -2.34 2.47 22.11
C PHE A 126 -1.27 3.42 21.54
N LYS A 127 0.00 3.30 21.94
CA LYS A 127 1.09 4.11 21.37
C LYS A 127 1.49 3.70 19.96
N ARG A 128 1.16 2.48 19.51
CA ARG A 128 1.57 1.98 18.18
C ARG A 128 0.38 1.74 17.29
N PHE A 129 0.38 2.39 16.12
CA PHE A 129 -0.61 2.13 15.09
C PHE A 129 -0.40 0.72 14.51
N SER A 130 -1.39 -0.16 14.65
CA SER A 130 -1.29 -1.57 14.26
C SER A 130 -1.04 -1.78 12.76
N LEU A 131 -1.35 -0.79 11.92
CA LEU A 131 -1.16 -0.82 10.47
C LEU A 131 0.06 0.01 10.02
N SER A 132 0.96 0.35 10.94
CA SER A 132 2.18 1.07 10.60
C SER A 132 3.04 0.27 9.62
N THR A 133 3.51 0.92 8.56
CA THR A 133 4.41 0.35 7.54
C THR A 133 5.86 0.22 8.02
N GLY A 134 6.11 0.49 9.31
CA GLY A 134 7.45 0.52 9.90
C GLY A 134 8.14 1.87 9.73
N LEU A 135 9.23 2.04 10.47
CA LEU A 135 10.08 3.22 10.45
C LEU A 135 11.10 3.12 9.31
N ILE A 136 11.24 4.21 8.57
CA ILE A 136 12.26 4.40 7.54
C ILE A 136 13.64 4.47 8.21
N HIS A 137 14.65 3.87 7.59
CA HIS A 137 16.01 3.90 8.13
C HIS A 137 16.57 5.34 8.16
N PRO A 138 17.15 5.82 9.29
CA PRO A 138 17.62 7.20 9.44
C PRO A 138 18.53 7.70 8.32
N ARG A 139 19.42 6.84 7.82
CA ARG A 139 20.34 7.15 6.71
C ARG A 139 19.66 7.70 5.45
N PHE A 140 18.40 7.34 5.17
CA PHE A 140 17.71 7.89 4.01
C PHE A 140 17.35 9.38 4.17
N TYR A 141 17.14 9.83 5.41
CA TYR A 141 16.88 11.25 5.70
C TYR A 141 18.16 12.09 5.60
N ASP A 142 19.34 11.48 5.80
CA ASP A 142 20.63 12.17 5.74
C ASP A 142 21.10 12.44 4.29
N LEU A 143 20.52 11.74 3.30
CA LEU A 143 20.86 11.92 1.89
C LEU A 143 20.31 13.24 1.35
N LYS A 144 21.16 14.14 0.88
CA LYS A 144 20.73 15.39 0.23
C LYS A 144 20.55 15.20 -1.27
N LEU A 145 19.32 15.36 -1.76
CA LEU A 145 19.02 15.38 -3.20
C LEU A 145 18.87 16.83 -3.65
N ASN A 146 19.73 17.27 -4.58
CA ASN A 146 19.74 18.65 -5.08
C ASN A 146 19.78 19.71 -3.97
N GLY A 147 20.57 19.44 -2.91
CA GLY A 147 20.74 20.35 -1.77
C GLY A 147 19.58 20.39 -0.77
N LYS A 148 18.49 19.63 -1.00
CA LYS A 148 17.34 19.54 -0.08
C LYS A 148 17.26 18.16 0.58
N TYR A 149 16.74 18.12 1.80
CA TYR A 149 16.42 16.86 2.46
C TYR A 149 15.15 16.25 1.84
N PRO A 150 15.16 14.95 1.50
CA PRO A 150 14.04 14.29 0.87
C PRO A 150 12.87 14.17 1.86
N SER A 151 11.66 14.38 1.35
CA SER A 151 10.44 14.10 2.11
C SER A 151 10.25 12.59 2.30
N GLU A 152 9.48 12.17 3.30
CA GLU A 152 9.14 10.74 3.51
C GLU A 152 8.50 10.11 2.27
N ARG A 153 7.72 10.90 1.53
CA ARG A 153 7.11 10.51 0.25
C ARG A 153 8.18 10.22 -0.79
N THR A 154 9.17 11.10 -0.92
CA THR A 154 10.30 10.91 -1.84
C THR A 154 11.13 9.69 -1.45
N ILE A 155 11.37 9.50 -0.15
CA ILE A 155 12.14 8.36 0.35
C ILE A 155 11.42 7.05 0.00
N SER A 156 10.15 6.94 0.36
CA SER A 156 9.36 5.71 0.18
C SER A 156 9.09 5.40 -1.30
N ILE A 157 8.85 6.41 -2.14
CA ILE A 157 8.54 6.18 -3.55
C ILE A 157 9.80 5.95 -4.39
N TRP A 158 10.91 6.63 -4.09
CA TRP A 158 12.08 6.65 -4.97
C TRP A 158 13.34 6.08 -4.34
N LEU A 159 13.73 6.51 -3.13
CA LEU A 159 15.03 6.14 -2.58
C LEU A 159 15.10 4.69 -2.08
N GLU A 160 14.09 4.27 -1.32
CA GLU A 160 13.99 2.90 -0.82
C GLU A 160 13.96 1.87 -1.97
N PRO A 161 13.01 1.93 -2.92
CA PRO A 161 13.01 1.00 -4.05
C PRO A 161 14.20 1.24 -5.00
N GLY A 162 14.69 2.47 -5.12
CA GLY A 162 15.85 2.78 -5.97
C GLY A 162 17.12 2.04 -5.54
N LEU A 163 17.32 1.83 -4.23
CA LEU A 163 18.43 1.03 -3.72
C LEU A 163 18.36 -0.42 -4.22
N PHE A 164 17.19 -1.06 -4.10
CA PHE A 164 17.00 -2.44 -4.55
C PHE A 164 16.96 -2.57 -6.06
N PHE A 165 16.47 -1.55 -6.77
CA PHE A 165 16.53 -1.48 -8.22
C PHE A 165 17.98 -1.46 -8.70
N GLY A 166 18.84 -0.64 -8.07
CA GLY A 166 20.27 -0.59 -8.41
C GLY A 166 21.00 -1.92 -8.15
N ILE A 167 20.74 -2.55 -7.00
CA ILE A 167 21.29 -3.87 -6.67
C ILE A 167 20.77 -4.94 -7.65
N GLY A 168 19.47 -4.93 -7.93
CA GLY A 168 18.83 -5.85 -8.86
C GLY A 168 19.36 -5.70 -10.28
N PHE A 169 19.56 -4.47 -10.75
CA PHE A 169 20.17 -4.18 -12.04
C PHE A 169 21.60 -4.71 -12.13
N LEU A 170 22.41 -4.50 -11.10
CA LEU A 170 23.77 -5.04 -11.05
C LEU A 170 23.77 -6.57 -11.11
N LEU A 171 22.90 -7.23 -10.35
CA LEU A 171 22.75 -8.69 -10.36
C LEU A 171 22.29 -9.20 -11.74
N TRP A 172 21.35 -8.51 -12.36
CA TRP A 172 20.86 -8.87 -13.69
C TRP A 172 21.96 -8.76 -14.76
N VAL A 173 22.82 -7.74 -14.71
CA VAL A 173 23.99 -7.62 -15.59
C VAL A 173 25.02 -8.75 -15.37
N LEU A 174 25.08 -9.30 -14.15
CA LEU A 174 25.90 -10.47 -13.81
C LEU A 174 25.21 -11.81 -14.11
N ASP A 175 24.14 -11.79 -14.90
CA ASP A 175 23.36 -12.96 -15.30
C ASP A 175 22.78 -13.74 -14.10
N GLN A 176 22.40 -13.00 -13.04
CA GLN A 176 21.74 -13.56 -11.86
C GLN A 176 20.24 -13.29 -11.94
N GLU A 177 19.44 -14.36 -11.95
CA GLU A 177 17.98 -14.28 -12.05
C GLU A 177 17.31 -13.54 -10.88
N LEU A 178 17.96 -13.50 -9.71
CA LEU A 178 17.51 -12.67 -8.59
C LEU A 178 17.40 -11.17 -8.98
N GLY A 179 18.26 -10.72 -9.91
CA GLY A 179 18.26 -9.34 -10.36
C GLY A 179 16.93 -8.90 -10.95
N SER A 180 16.34 -9.73 -11.83
CA SER A 180 15.05 -9.44 -12.46
C SER A 180 13.92 -9.38 -11.43
N LEU A 181 13.91 -10.30 -10.45
CA LEU A 181 12.95 -10.28 -9.34
C LEU A 181 13.02 -8.96 -8.55
N LEU A 182 14.24 -8.54 -8.15
CA LEU A 182 14.42 -7.32 -7.37
C LEU A 182 14.01 -6.06 -8.14
N ILE A 183 14.30 -5.99 -9.44
CA ILE A 183 13.87 -4.89 -10.31
C ILE A 183 12.34 -4.80 -10.33
N ILE A 184 11.65 -5.91 -10.59
CA ILE A 184 10.19 -5.96 -10.64
C ILE A 184 9.59 -5.58 -9.28
N CYS A 185 10.12 -6.14 -8.19
CA CYS A 185 9.67 -5.81 -6.84
C CYS A 185 9.85 -4.33 -6.53
N SER A 186 10.95 -3.72 -6.96
CA SER A 186 11.25 -2.29 -6.73
C SER A 186 10.29 -1.37 -7.49
N ILE A 187 9.95 -1.73 -8.74
CA ILE A 187 8.94 -1.00 -9.53
C ILE A 187 7.58 -1.08 -8.85
N ILE A 188 7.15 -2.30 -8.47
CA ILE A 188 5.86 -2.51 -7.79
C ILE A 188 5.81 -1.77 -6.45
N TYR A 189 6.91 -1.78 -5.68
CA TYR A 189 7.05 -1.04 -4.43
C TYR A 189 6.82 0.46 -4.66
N SER A 190 7.52 1.05 -5.62
CA SER A 190 7.41 2.48 -5.95
C SER A 190 5.98 2.86 -6.34
N LEU A 191 5.35 2.09 -7.23
CA LEU A 191 3.97 2.31 -7.68
C LEU A 191 2.96 2.15 -6.54
N SER A 192 3.14 1.14 -5.67
CA SER A 192 2.27 0.87 -4.51
C SER A 192 2.26 2.05 -3.53
N TYR A 193 3.45 2.59 -3.20
CA TYR A 193 3.55 3.76 -2.34
C TYR A 193 3.00 5.02 -3.02
N SER A 194 3.30 5.24 -4.30
CA SER A 194 2.74 6.35 -5.06
C SER A 194 1.22 6.36 -5.04
N ALA A 195 0.61 5.20 -5.29
CA ALA A 195 -0.84 5.00 -5.21
C ALA A 195 -1.39 5.25 -3.80
N SER A 196 -0.72 4.73 -2.76
CA SER A 196 -1.14 4.90 -1.37
C SER A 196 -1.12 6.38 -0.94
N TYR A 197 -0.08 7.13 -1.29
CA TYR A 197 -0.02 8.56 -1.01
C TYR A 197 -1.08 9.34 -1.81
N HIS A 198 -1.30 9.00 -3.07
CA HIS A 198 -2.35 9.63 -3.88
C HIS A 198 -3.76 9.36 -3.31
N GLN A 199 -4.04 8.14 -2.82
CA GLN A 199 -5.28 7.83 -2.11
C GLN A 199 -5.40 8.65 -0.81
N GLY A 200 -4.31 8.77 -0.04
CA GLY A 200 -4.28 9.58 1.18
C GLY A 200 -4.57 11.06 0.92
N ASP A 201 -3.94 11.64 -0.11
CA ASP A 201 -4.17 13.03 -0.51
C ASP A 201 -5.63 13.27 -0.90
N ASN A 202 -6.20 12.39 -1.74
CA ASN A 202 -7.61 12.48 -2.12
C ASN A 202 -8.55 12.32 -0.92
N PHE A 203 -8.23 11.43 0.01
CA PHE A 203 -9.02 11.27 1.23
C PHE A 203 -9.03 12.56 2.07
N VAL A 204 -7.89 13.24 2.21
CA VAL A 204 -7.82 14.52 2.93
C VAL A 204 -8.63 15.60 2.20
N MET A 205 -8.53 15.67 0.87
CA MET A 205 -9.31 16.62 0.07
C MET A 205 -10.82 16.34 0.18
N ASP A 206 -11.24 15.08 0.10
CA ASP A 206 -12.64 14.67 0.32
C ASP A 206 -13.15 15.12 1.69
N LYS A 207 -12.30 15.08 2.73
CA LYS A 207 -12.67 15.56 4.07
C LYS A 207 -12.79 17.07 4.15
N ILE A 208 -11.91 17.81 3.49
CA ILE A 208 -12.00 19.26 3.40
C ILE A 208 -13.28 19.66 2.66
N ASP A 209 -13.59 18.99 1.55
CA ASP A 209 -14.82 19.25 0.78
C ASP A 209 -16.08 18.88 1.56
N GLU A 210 -16.05 17.77 2.32
CA GLU A 210 -17.14 17.38 3.24
C GLU A 210 -17.36 18.48 4.32
N MET A 211 -16.29 19.08 4.83
CA MET A 211 -16.37 20.22 5.77
C MET A 211 -16.93 21.48 5.11
N ILE A 212 -16.45 21.85 3.92
CA ILE A 212 -16.96 23.02 3.18
C ILE A 212 -18.44 22.84 2.84
N CYS A 213 -18.84 21.65 2.39
CA CYS A 213 -20.23 21.30 2.12
C CYS A 213 -21.09 21.49 3.38
N ASN A 214 -20.65 21.00 4.55
CA ASN A 214 -21.37 21.20 5.81
C ASN A 214 -21.56 22.69 6.17
N GLU A 215 -20.53 23.51 5.97
CA GLU A 215 -20.58 24.95 6.30
C GLU A 215 -21.43 25.76 5.32
N GLU A 216 -21.38 25.44 4.03
CA GLU A 216 -22.03 26.21 2.96
C GLU A 216 -23.42 25.70 2.59
N LEU A 217 -23.77 24.46 2.97
CA LEU A 217 -25.07 23.85 2.66
C LEU A 217 -26.22 24.68 3.22
N VAL A 218 -26.13 25.20 4.45
CA VAL A 218 -27.20 26.05 5.02
C VAL A 218 -27.35 27.33 4.21
N LYS A 219 -26.25 27.96 3.79
CA LYS A 219 -26.28 29.21 3.01
C LYS A 219 -26.85 28.98 1.61
N ALA A 220 -26.39 27.96 0.91
CA ALA A 220 -26.88 27.65 -0.43
C ALA A 220 -28.32 27.14 -0.42
N PHE A 221 -28.68 26.27 0.53
CA PHE A 221 -30.00 25.62 0.56
C PHE A 221 -31.07 26.49 1.21
N VAL A 222 -30.81 27.05 2.39
CA VAL A 222 -31.81 27.85 3.13
C VAL A 222 -31.87 29.27 2.57
N HIS A 223 -30.72 29.89 2.36
CA HIS A 223 -30.63 31.32 1.98
C HIS A 223 -30.55 31.59 0.47
N ASP A 224 -30.61 30.56 -0.38
CA ASP A 224 -30.62 30.72 -1.84
C ASP A 224 -29.42 31.54 -2.37
N ARG A 225 -28.25 31.33 -1.75
CA ARG A 225 -27.02 31.99 -2.14
C ARG A 225 -26.40 31.28 -3.35
N ASN A 226 -25.86 32.05 -4.29
CA ASN A 226 -25.21 31.53 -5.49
C ASN A 226 -23.81 31.00 -5.19
N SER A 227 -23.24 30.19 -6.10
CA SER A 227 -21.90 29.59 -5.96
C SER A 227 -20.79 30.58 -5.64
N ASP A 228 -20.91 31.80 -6.15
CA ASP A 228 -19.92 32.87 -5.97
C ASP A 228 -19.90 33.38 -4.51
N GLU A 229 -21.00 33.20 -3.79
CA GLU A 229 -21.16 33.58 -2.38
C GLU A 229 -20.90 32.39 -1.42
N THR A 230 -20.72 31.18 -1.96
CA THR A 230 -20.66 29.91 -1.19
C THR A 230 -19.39 29.10 -1.49
N ARG A 231 -18.26 29.75 -1.73
CA ARG A 231 -16.95 29.10 -2.01
C ARG A 231 -17.03 28.09 -3.17
N GLY A 232 -17.89 28.32 -4.15
CA GLY A 232 -18.12 27.42 -5.29
C GLY A 232 -19.11 26.28 -5.02
N PHE A 233 -19.63 26.13 -3.81
CA PHE A 233 -20.65 25.12 -3.49
C PHE A 233 -22.02 25.51 -4.07
N SER A 234 -22.69 24.61 -4.78
CA SER A 234 -24.01 24.90 -5.36
C SER A 234 -24.98 23.76 -5.11
N PHE A 235 -26.05 24.01 -4.35
CA PHE A 235 -27.04 22.98 -4.08
C PHE A 235 -27.74 22.52 -5.37
N GLN A 236 -27.50 21.27 -5.76
CA GLN A 236 -28.18 20.57 -6.85
C GLN A 236 -29.46 19.92 -6.33
N GLY A 237 -30.61 20.44 -6.75
CA GLY A 237 -31.91 19.90 -6.40
C GLY A 237 -32.99 20.98 -6.36
N ARG A 238 -34.24 20.55 -6.24
CA ARG A 238 -35.37 21.48 -6.01
C ARG A 238 -35.45 21.80 -4.52
N ARG A 239 -35.66 23.07 -4.21
CA ARG A 239 -35.81 23.56 -2.83
C ARG A 239 -37.30 23.75 -2.50
N PRO A 240 -37.76 23.41 -1.29
CA PRO A 240 -39.10 23.78 -0.82
C PRO A 240 -39.33 25.29 -0.97
N ALA A 241 -40.56 25.73 -1.24
CA ALA A 241 -40.87 27.16 -1.33
C ALA A 241 -40.75 27.84 0.05
N ASP A 242 -41.15 27.15 1.12
CA ASP A 242 -41.16 27.67 2.48
C ASP A 242 -39.76 27.61 3.14
N PRO A 243 -39.21 28.74 3.65
CA PRO A 243 -37.91 28.80 4.32
C PRO A 243 -37.81 27.98 5.61
N GLU A 244 -38.90 27.83 6.38
CA GLU A 244 -38.86 27.02 7.61
C GLU A 244 -38.73 25.54 7.28
N THR A 245 -39.46 25.08 6.27
CA THR A 245 -39.33 23.73 5.72
C THR A 245 -37.91 23.47 5.22
N ARG A 246 -37.26 24.45 4.56
CA ARG A 246 -35.84 24.33 4.17
C ARG A 246 -34.93 24.12 5.38
N ARG A 247 -35.13 24.84 6.49
CA ARG A 247 -34.31 24.65 7.70
C ARG A 247 -34.47 23.26 8.29
N LYS A 248 -35.70 22.77 8.41
CA LYS A 248 -36.00 21.41 8.90
C LYS A 248 -35.35 20.33 8.01
N VAL A 249 -35.40 20.49 6.69
CA VAL A 249 -34.74 19.55 5.76
C VAL A 249 -33.22 19.67 5.85
N ALA A 250 -32.67 20.88 6.01
CA ALA A 250 -31.23 21.08 6.14
C ALA A 250 -30.64 20.34 7.35
N GLU A 251 -31.37 20.32 8.47
CA GLU A 251 -30.99 19.57 9.68
C GLU A 251 -30.92 18.06 9.42
N THR A 252 -31.73 17.52 8.50
CA THR A 252 -31.68 16.09 8.14
C THR A 252 -30.51 15.69 7.24
N PHE A 253 -29.83 16.65 6.58
CA PHE A 253 -28.68 16.34 5.71
C PHE A 253 -27.40 16.04 6.50
N VAL A 254 -27.37 16.44 7.77
CA VAL A 254 -26.20 16.37 8.61
C VAL A 254 -26.47 15.35 9.70
N GLU A 255 -25.89 14.16 9.55
CA GLU A 255 -25.92 13.17 10.62
C GLU A 255 -24.85 13.52 11.64
N ASP A 256 -25.31 13.86 12.84
CA ASP A 256 -24.44 13.86 14.01
C ASP A 256 -24.04 12.41 14.27
N ASP A 257 -22.76 12.09 14.02
CA ASP A 257 -22.14 10.88 14.55
C ASP A 257 -22.22 10.99 16.08
N LEU A 258 -23.33 10.50 16.64
CA LEU A 258 -23.56 10.40 18.06
C LEU A 258 -22.63 9.29 18.55
N PHE A 259 -21.37 9.67 18.80
CA PHE A 259 -20.44 8.85 19.54
C PHE A 259 -21.05 8.71 20.94
N LEU A 260 -21.83 7.67 21.15
CA LEU A 260 -22.07 7.11 22.48
C LEU A 260 -20.69 6.71 23.00
N ALA A 261 -20.05 7.63 23.72
CA ALA A 261 -18.89 7.34 24.53
C ALA A 261 -19.38 6.38 25.63
N LEU A 262 -19.26 5.08 25.35
CA LEU A 262 -19.35 3.99 26.31
C LEU A 262 -18.00 3.85 27.02
#